data_AF-Q6DSX3-F1
#
_entry.id   AF-Q6DSX3-F1
#
_cell.length_a   1.000
_cell.length_b   1.000
_cell.length_c   1.000
_cell.angle_alpha   90.00
_cell.angle_beta   90.00
_cell.angle_gamma   90.00
#
_symmetry.space_group_name_H-M   'P 1'
#
loop_
_entity.id
_entity.type
_entity.pdbx_description
1 polymer ?
#
loop_
_entity_poly.entity_id
_entity_poly.type
_entity_poly.pdbx_seq_one_letter_code
_entity_poly.pdbx_strand_id
1 'polypeptide(L)'
;SITCSLNGYNPGVRGPISIENMKKINEAYQILQTALKKRLPALKENNGTVNVTYTYTCSGEGNDNCSQQVTGVEQNDGTTTKTQTMDGKSVTTTISSKVVDSRAQGNTQGVSYTKITNQLDGVPDSAQALLAQASTLINTINSACPWFNATSSSTPNAPQWKWNANQGGLCGAFKEEISAIQKMITDAQELVNQTSVINSNEQSTPVGANNGKPFNPFTDASFAQGMLANAQAQAKMLNLAHQVGQTINPDNLTGNF
;
A
#
# COMPACT_ATOMS: atom_id res chain seq x y z
N SER A 1 -11.45 14.93 -3.84
CA SER A 1 -10.66 14.56 -5.03
C SER A 1 -9.32 15.26 -4.99
N ILE A 2 -8.28 14.71 -5.61
CA ILE A 2 -7.01 15.42 -5.90
C ILE A 2 -7.03 15.81 -7.37
N THR A 3 -6.72 17.07 -7.68
CA THR A 3 -6.72 17.60 -9.05
C THR A 3 -5.29 17.73 -9.55
N CYS A 4 -4.96 17.05 -10.65
CA CYS A 4 -3.67 17.17 -11.32
C CYS A 4 -3.83 18.06 -12.56
N SER A 5 -3.56 19.35 -12.43
CA SER A 5 -3.80 20.36 -13.48
C SER A 5 -2.63 21.34 -13.68
N LEU A 6 -1.41 20.93 -13.31
CA LEU A 6 -0.21 21.76 -13.50
C LEU A 6 0.33 21.57 -14.92
N ASN A 7 0.11 22.57 -15.78
CA ASN A 7 0.56 22.59 -17.17
C ASN A 7 1.85 23.41 -17.34
N GLY A 8 2.58 23.19 -18.44
CA GLY A 8 3.78 23.95 -18.78
C GLY A 8 5.06 23.53 -18.04
N TYR A 9 5.00 22.47 -17.22
CA TYR A 9 6.15 21.90 -16.51
C TYR A 9 6.27 20.41 -16.80
N ASN A 10 7.50 19.94 -17.04
CA ASN A 10 7.78 18.52 -17.23
C ASN A 10 7.63 17.76 -15.91
N PRO A 11 6.92 16.61 -15.87
CA PRO A 11 6.86 15.78 -14.68
C PRO A 11 8.22 15.20 -14.29
N GLY A 12 8.48 15.08 -12.98
CA GLY A 12 9.72 14.52 -12.45
C GLY A 12 10.12 15.01 -11.07
N VAL A 13 11.35 14.72 -10.66
CA VAL A 13 11.91 15.10 -9.36
C VAL A 13 11.85 16.62 -9.21
N ARG A 14 11.26 17.10 -8.10
CA ARG A 14 10.99 18.52 -7.82
C ARG A 14 10.10 19.21 -8.86
N GLY A 15 9.40 18.46 -9.71
CA GLY A 15 8.37 18.93 -10.64
C GLY A 15 7.00 18.36 -10.28
N PRO A 16 5.98 18.50 -11.15
CA PRO A 16 4.72 17.79 -10.98
C PRO A 16 4.94 16.28 -10.97
N ILE A 17 4.14 15.57 -10.18
CA ILE A 17 4.07 14.11 -10.31
C ILE A 17 3.43 13.74 -11.64
N SER A 18 3.98 12.73 -12.32
CA SER A 18 3.36 12.20 -13.53
C SER A 18 2.02 11.54 -13.22
N ILE A 19 1.10 11.58 -14.17
CA ILE A 19 -0.20 10.90 -14.03
C ILE A 19 -0.01 9.38 -13.91
N GLU A 20 1.03 8.81 -14.54
CA GLU A 20 1.41 7.40 -14.36
C GLU A 20 1.73 7.08 -12.89
N ASN A 21 2.60 7.86 -12.25
CA ASN A 21 2.93 7.66 -10.84
C ASN A 21 1.74 7.93 -9.92
N MET A 22 0.90 8.93 -10.25
CA MET A 22 -0.34 9.18 -9.51
C MET A 22 -1.34 8.02 -9.62
N LYS A 23 -1.46 7.37 -10.78
CA LYS A 23 -2.29 6.16 -10.94
C LYS A 23 -1.79 5.02 -10.05
N LYS A 24 -0.48 4.77 -9.99
CA LYS A 24 0.14 3.77 -9.10
C LYS A 24 -0.15 4.06 -7.62
N ILE A 25 0.08 5.31 -7.19
CA ILE A 25 -0.23 5.79 -5.84
C ILE A 25 -1.72 5.61 -5.52
N ASN A 26 -2.59 6.04 -6.43
CA ASN A 26 -4.02 6.00 -6.21
C ASN A 26 -4.54 4.56 -6.11
N GLU A 27 -4.12 3.64 -6.98
CA GLU A 27 -4.55 2.24 -6.89
C GLU A 27 -4.16 1.62 -5.54
N ALA A 28 -2.89 1.74 -5.14
CA ALA A 28 -2.42 1.24 -3.85
C ALA A 28 -3.19 1.88 -2.68
N TYR A 29 -3.40 3.20 -2.72
CA TYR A 29 -4.19 3.92 -1.71
C TYR A 29 -5.63 3.41 -1.63
N GLN A 30 -6.32 3.22 -2.75
CA GLN A 30 -7.71 2.76 -2.78
C GLN A 30 -7.84 1.33 -2.23
N ILE A 31 -6.88 0.45 -2.56
CA ILE A 31 -6.83 -0.91 -2.02
C ILE A 31 -6.66 -0.88 -0.49
N LEU A 32 -5.66 -0.14 0.00
CA LEU A 32 -5.37 -0.01 1.43
C LEU A 32 -6.57 0.57 2.20
N GLN A 33 -7.15 1.66 1.72
CA GLN A 33 -8.30 2.30 2.38
C GLN A 33 -9.52 1.39 2.42
N THR A 34 -9.77 0.63 1.35
CA THR A 34 -10.88 -0.32 1.29
C THR A 34 -10.67 -1.47 2.28
N ALA A 35 -9.46 -2.03 2.34
CA ALA A 35 -9.11 -3.08 3.31
C ALA A 35 -9.20 -2.57 4.76
N LEU A 36 -8.68 -1.37 5.06
CA LEU A 36 -8.76 -0.75 6.38
C LEU A 36 -10.22 -0.51 6.81
N LYS A 37 -11.07 -0.06 5.89
CA LYS A 37 -12.51 0.12 6.16
C LYS A 37 -13.23 -1.19 6.45
N LYS A 38 -12.86 -2.29 5.78
CA LYS A 38 -13.36 -3.65 6.04
C LYS A 38 -12.81 -4.25 7.34
N ARG A 39 -11.69 -3.70 7.86
CA ARG A 39 -10.81 -4.22 8.92
C ARG A 39 -9.89 -5.33 8.40
N LEU A 40 -8.64 -5.29 8.89
CA LEU A 40 -7.60 -6.25 8.49
C LEU A 40 -7.85 -7.61 9.14
N PRO A 41 -7.62 -8.72 8.41
CA PRO A 41 -7.76 -10.06 8.96
C PRO A 41 -6.58 -10.43 9.87
N ALA A 42 -6.70 -11.56 10.60
CA ALA A 42 -5.59 -12.09 11.38
C ALA A 42 -4.44 -12.59 10.47
N LEU A 43 -3.20 -12.62 10.97
CA LEU A 43 -2.02 -12.96 10.15
C LEU A 43 -2.06 -14.35 9.50
N LYS A 44 -2.79 -15.30 10.08
CA LYS A 44 -2.96 -16.64 9.52
C LYS A 44 -3.93 -16.69 8.33
N GLU A 45 -4.79 -15.69 8.17
CA GLU A 45 -5.83 -15.65 7.14
C GLU A 45 -5.25 -15.11 5.83
N ASN A 46 -4.65 -16.00 5.04
CA ASN A 46 -3.96 -15.64 3.81
C ASN A 46 -4.85 -15.67 2.56
N ASN A 47 -6.10 -16.12 2.68
CA ASN A 47 -6.99 -16.37 1.54
C ASN A 47 -8.10 -15.34 1.34
N GLY A 48 -8.24 -14.38 2.26
CA GLY A 48 -9.23 -13.32 2.16
C GLY A 48 -9.02 -12.44 0.91
N THR A 49 -10.11 -11.79 0.51
CA THR A 49 -10.14 -10.85 -0.61
C THR A 49 -11.08 -9.68 -0.33
N VAL A 50 -10.86 -8.58 -1.05
CA VAL A 50 -11.70 -7.39 -1.06
C VAL A 50 -11.92 -6.91 -2.49
N ASN A 51 -13.08 -6.33 -2.76
CA ASN A 51 -13.37 -5.69 -4.05
C ASN A 51 -13.19 -4.19 -3.91
N VAL A 52 -12.50 -3.58 -4.86
CA VAL A 52 -12.11 -2.17 -4.84
C VAL A 52 -12.68 -1.49 -6.08
N THR A 53 -13.26 -0.31 -5.91
CA THR A 53 -13.73 0.49 -7.04
C THR A 53 -13.30 1.93 -6.86
N TYR A 54 -12.67 2.50 -7.89
CA TYR A 54 -12.27 3.88 -7.90
C TYR A 54 -12.42 4.50 -9.28
N THR A 55 -12.54 5.83 -9.30
CA THR A 55 -12.77 6.59 -10.53
C THR A 55 -11.83 7.77 -10.64
N TYR A 56 -11.46 8.12 -11.87
CA TYR A 56 -10.79 9.39 -12.19
C TYR A 56 -11.37 9.98 -13.48
N THR A 57 -11.14 11.27 -13.69
CA THR A 57 -11.69 12.01 -14.83
C THR A 57 -10.60 12.78 -15.56
N CYS A 58 -10.71 12.87 -16.88
CA CYS A 58 -9.86 13.69 -17.73
C CYS A 58 -10.71 14.72 -18.48
N SER A 59 -10.27 15.98 -18.46
CA SER A 59 -10.88 17.10 -19.17
C SER A 59 -9.78 18.04 -19.68
N GLY A 60 -10.16 18.97 -20.55
CA GLY A 60 -9.24 19.92 -21.17
C GLY A 60 -8.69 19.43 -22.51
N GLU A 61 -8.45 20.37 -23.42
CA GLU A 61 -7.90 20.10 -24.75
C GLU A 61 -6.51 19.45 -24.65
N GLY A 62 -6.27 18.42 -25.46
CA GLY A 62 -5.00 17.69 -25.50
C GLY A 62 -4.77 16.69 -24.35
N ASN A 63 -5.71 16.50 -23.42
CA ASN A 63 -5.55 15.55 -22.33
C ASN A 63 -5.80 14.09 -22.80
N ASP A 64 -4.74 13.30 -22.83
CA ASP A 64 -4.73 11.91 -23.32
C ASP A 64 -4.73 10.84 -22.20
N ASN A 65 -4.76 11.25 -20.93
CA ASN A 65 -4.63 10.33 -19.79
C ASN A 65 -5.80 9.34 -19.63
N CYS A 66 -6.89 9.58 -20.35
CA CYS A 66 -8.08 8.73 -20.45
C CYS A 66 -8.33 8.21 -21.89
N SER A 67 -7.34 8.34 -22.78
CA SER A 67 -7.44 7.85 -24.16
C SER A 67 -7.43 6.32 -24.22
N GLN A 68 -7.85 5.77 -25.37
CA GLN A 68 -7.81 4.32 -25.61
C GLN A 68 -6.39 3.75 -25.55
N GLN A 69 -5.38 4.52 -25.97
CA GLN A 69 -3.98 4.11 -25.93
C GLN A 69 -3.48 3.95 -24.50
N VAL A 70 -3.92 4.81 -23.59
CA VAL A 70 -3.51 4.78 -22.17
C VAL A 70 -4.33 3.76 -21.37
N THR A 71 -5.63 3.63 -21.66
CA THR A 71 -6.56 2.83 -20.85
C THR A 71 -6.82 1.43 -21.43
N GLY A 72 -6.68 1.28 -22.75
CA GLY A 72 -7.05 0.08 -23.49
C GLY A 72 -8.56 -0.08 -23.72
N VAL A 73 -9.37 0.97 -23.51
CA VAL A 73 -10.83 0.93 -23.71
C VAL A 73 -11.29 1.99 -24.69
N GLU A 74 -12.36 1.70 -25.42
CA GLU A 74 -13.04 2.73 -26.21
C GLU A 74 -13.53 3.85 -25.29
N GLN A 75 -13.31 5.09 -25.72
CA GLN A 75 -13.43 6.25 -24.84
C GLN A 75 -14.87 6.50 -24.38
N ASN A 76 -15.88 6.20 -25.21
CA ASN A 76 -17.27 6.38 -24.85
C ASN A 76 -17.99 5.03 -24.74
N ASP A 77 -18.50 4.73 -23.55
CA ASP A 77 -19.24 3.52 -23.20
C ASP A 77 -18.47 2.19 -23.43
N GLY A 78 -17.15 2.27 -23.59
CA GLY A 78 -16.27 1.12 -23.71
C GLY A 78 -15.98 0.45 -22.37
N THR A 79 -15.79 -0.87 -22.39
CA THR A 79 -15.41 -1.67 -21.23
C THR A 79 -14.39 -2.74 -21.65
N THR A 80 -13.39 -2.99 -20.81
CA THR A 80 -12.47 -4.12 -20.96
C THR A 80 -12.21 -4.78 -19.61
N THR A 81 -11.85 -6.05 -19.66
CA THR A 81 -11.46 -6.82 -18.47
C THR A 81 -10.06 -7.36 -18.67
N LYS A 82 -9.22 -7.18 -17.66
CA LYS A 82 -7.86 -7.70 -17.62
C LYS A 82 -7.65 -8.49 -16.34
N THR A 83 -6.80 -9.50 -16.41
CA THR A 83 -6.39 -10.26 -15.24
C THR A 83 -4.96 -9.88 -14.89
N GLN A 84 -4.72 -9.56 -13.63
CA GLN A 84 -3.39 -9.29 -13.11
C GLN A 84 -3.11 -10.18 -11.90
N THR A 85 -1.84 -10.48 -11.65
CA THR A 85 -1.44 -11.29 -10.50
C THR A 85 -0.99 -10.38 -9.36
N MET A 86 -1.59 -10.53 -8.18
CA MET A 86 -1.15 -9.88 -6.93
C MET A 86 -0.94 -10.95 -5.86
N ASP A 87 0.26 -11.01 -5.27
CA ASP A 87 0.61 -12.00 -4.22
C ASP A 87 0.30 -13.45 -4.63
N GLY A 88 0.61 -13.81 -5.89
CA GLY A 88 0.33 -15.14 -6.45
C GLY A 88 -1.15 -15.42 -6.73
N LYS A 89 -2.07 -14.48 -6.46
CA LYS A 89 -3.50 -14.61 -6.74
C LYS A 89 -3.92 -13.82 -7.97
N SER A 90 -4.90 -14.36 -8.68
CA SER A 90 -5.53 -13.73 -9.84
C SER A 90 -6.52 -12.65 -9.37
N VAL A 91 -6.33 -11.42 -9.83
CA VAL A 91 -7.21 -10.28 -9.61
C VAL A 91 -7.80 -9.87 -10.96
N THR A 92 -9.13 -9.75 -11.00
CA THR A 92 -9.84 -9.33 -12.22
C THR A 92 -10.10 -7.83 -12.14
N THR A 93 -9.57 -7.09 -13.11
CA THR A 93 -9.73 -5.65 -13.22
C THR A 93 -10.62 -5.32 -14.41
N THR A 94 -11.82 -4.80 -14.14
CA THR A 94 -12.71 -4.25 -15.15
C THR A 94 -12.52 -2.74 -15.22
N ILE A 95 -12.21 -2.25 -16.42
CA ILE A 95 -12.03 -0.82 -16.71
C ILE A 95 -13.16 -0.40 -17.63
N SER A 96 -13.92 0.62 -17.25
CA SER A 96 -14.98 1.19 -18.09
C SER A 96 -14.76 2.69 -18.29
N SER A 97 -15.08 3.18 -19.48
CA SER A 97 -14.98 4.59 -19.86
C SER A 97 -16.32 5.16 -20.27
N LYS A 98 -16.59 6.41 -19.90
CA LYS A 98 -17.78 7.15 -20.29
C LYS A 98 -17.46 8.60 -20.57
N VAL A 99 -17.87 9.12 -21.73
CA VAL A 99 -17.78 10.55 -22.03
C VAL A 99 -19.03 11.25 -21.52
N VAL A 100 -18.84 12.40 -20.86
CA VAL A 100 -19.92 13.26 -20.38
C VAL A 100 -19.76 14.61 -21.06
N ASP A 101 -20.79 15.01 -21.80
CA ASP A 101 -20.81 16.31 -22.49
C ASP A 101 -20.98 17.47 -21.49
N SER A 102 -20.42 18.63 -21.83
CA SER A 102 -20.54 19.89 -21.08
C SER A 102 -21.99 20.30 -20.79
N ARG A 103 -22.93 19.97 -21.69
CA ARG A 103 -24.37 20.27 -21.58
C ARG A 103 -25.19 19.09 -21.11
N ALA A 104 -24.56 17.96 -20.76
CA ALA A 104 -25.28 16.80 -20.27
C ALA A 104 -26.04 17.14 -18.97
N GLN A 105 -27.26 16.62 -18.85
CA GLN A 105 -28.08 16.81 -17.66
C GLN A 105 -27.33 16.33 -16.41
N GLY A 106 -27.18 17.21 -15.41
CA GLY A 106 -26.47 16.92 -14.17
C GLY A 106 -24.95 17.18 -14.20
N ASN A 107 -24.38 17.58 -15.34
CA ASN A 107 -22.99 18.05 -15.38
C ASN A 107 -22.87 19.47 -14.82
N THR A 108 -22.28 19.59 -13.63
CA THR A 108 -22.05 20.89 -12.96
C THR A 108 -20.69 21.52 -13.26
N GLN A 109 -19.83 20.86 -14.05
CA GLN A 109 -18.48 21.35 -14.33
C GLN A 109 -18.43 22.34 -15.50
N GLY A 110 -19.48 22.39 -16.33
CA GLY A 110 -19.56 23.27 -17.51
C GLY A 110 -18.58 22.91 -18.64
N VAL A 111 -17.87 21.78 -18.53
CA VAL A 111 -16.93 21.26 -19.52
C VAL A 111 -17.17 19.77 -19.76
N SER A 112 -16.84 19.30 -20.96
CA SER A 112 -16.90 17.87 -21.28
C SER A 112 -15.71 17.13 -20.64
N TYR A 113 -15.92 15.89 -20.21
CA TYR A 113 -14.88 15.07 -19.60
C TYR A 113 -15.08 13.58 -19.88
N THR A 114 -14.00 12.82 -19.82
CA THR A 114 -14.02 11.35 -19.83
C THR A 114 -13.90 10.85 -18.39
N LYS A 115 -14.79 9.97 -17.96
CA LYS A 115 -14.72 9.27 -16.66
C LYS A 115 -14.23 7.84 -16.87
N ILE A 116 -13.16 7.47 -16.18
CA ILE A 116 -12.68 6.10 -16.08
C ILE A 116 -13.10 5.52 -14.74
N THR A 117 -13.66 4.32 -14.76
CA THR A 117 -13.97 3.53 -13.57
C THR A 117 -13.14 2.26 -13.60
N ASN A 118 -12.43 1.97 -12.50
CA ASN A 118 -11.67 0.75 -12.32
C ASN A 118 -12.35 -0.04 -11.20
N GLN A 119 -12.73 -1.27 -11.50
CA GLN A 119 -13.25 -2.23 -10.54
C GLN A 119 -12.29 -3.40 -10.47
N LEU A 120 -11.70 -3.62 -9.31
CA LEU A 120 -10.80 -4.73 -9.03
C LEU A 120 -11.52 -5.71 -8.13
N ASP A 121 -11.73 -6.92 -8.62
CA ASP A 121 -12.40 -8.01 -7.91
C ASP A 121 -11.38 -9.06 -7.47
N GLY A 122 -11.51 -9.53 -6.22
CA GLY A 122 -10.64 -10.56 -5.67
C GLY A 122 -9.25 -10.08 -5.22
N VAL A 123 -9.11 -8.79 -4.89
CA VAL A 123 -7.83 -8.23 -4.40
C VAL A 123 -7.45 -8.90 -3.07
N PRO A 124 -6.26 -9.51 -2.93
CA PRO A 124 -5.84 -10.13 -1.67
C PRO A 124 -5.78 -9.11 -0.52
N ASP A 125 -6.37 -9.45 0.63
CA ASP A 125 -6.33 -8.64 1.86
C ASP A 125 -5.45 -9.25 2.96
N SER A 126 -4.55 -10.18 2.60
CA SER A 126 -3.53 -10.73 3.51
C SER A 126 -2.58 -9.62 3.98
N ALA A 127 -1.99 -9.80 5.17
CA ALA A 127 -1.01 -8.84 5.69
C ALA A 127 0.16 -8.61 4.72
N GLN A 128 0.67 -9.68 4.10
CA GLN A 128 1.73 -9.62 3.10
C GLN A 128 1.33 -8.79 1.87
N ALA A 129 0.14 -9.04 1.30
CA ALA A 129 -0.35 -8.32 0.14
C ALA A 129 -0.55 -6.82 0.43
N LEU A 130 -1.11 -6.48 1.60
CA LEU A 130 -1.35 -5.09 1.98
C LEU A 130 -0.05 -4.35 2.31
N LEU A 131 0.93 -5.01 2.93
CA LEU A 131 2.27 -4.42 3.12
C LEU A 131 2.97 -4.15 1.78
N ALA A 132 2.77 -5.00 0.77
CA ALA A 132 3.27 -4.73 -0.58
C ALA A 132 2.61 -3.48 -1.19
N GLN A 133 1.30 -3.30 -1.01
CA GLN A 133 0.61 -2.07 -1.45
C GLN A 133 1.11 -0.82 -0.71
N ALA A 134 1.32 -0.90 0.61
CA ALA A 134 1.91 0.18 1.39
C ALA A 134 3.32 0.53 0.91
N SER A 135 4.13 -0.50 0.59
CA SER A 135 5.47 -0.34 0.00
C SER A 135 5.39 0.36 -1.35
N THR A 136 4.50 -0.07 -2.26
CA THR A 136 4.28 0.58 -3.55
C THR A 136 3.91 2.05 -3.38
N LEU A 137 3.01 2.38 -2.45
CA LEU A 137 2.58 3.73 -2.17
C LEU A 137 3.75 4.63 -1.75
N ILE A 138 4.47 4.24 -0.68
CA ILE A 138 5.54 5.07 -0.13
C ILE A 138 6.74 5.17 -1.09
N ASN A 139 7.10 4.07 -1.76
CA ASN A 139 8.22 4.05 -2.70
C ASN A 139 7.90 4.87 -3.95
N THR A 140 6.67 4.85 -4.45
CA THR A 140 6.30 5.69 -5.59
C THR A 140 6.37 7.17 -5.23
N ILE A 141 5.93 7.57 -4.03
CA ILE A 141 6.08 8.94 -3.53
C ILE A 141 7.56 9.31 -3.44
N ASN A 142 8.38 8.46 -2.81
CA ASN A 142 9.80 8.73 -2.61
C ASN A 142 10.57 8.82 -3.93
N SER A 143 10.36 7.87 -4.85
CA SER A 143 11.04 7.83 -6.15
C SER A 143 10.58 8.93 -7.10
N ALA A 144 9.29 9.27 -7.12
CA ALA A 144 8.80 10.38 -7.94
C ALA A 144 9.27 11.74 -7.41
N CYS A 145 9.41 11.85 -6.08
CA CYS A 145 9.84 13.05 -5.36
C CYS A 145 9.27 14.36 -5.93
N PRO A 146 7.94 14.51 -5.99
CA PRO A 146 7.35 15.67 -6.63
C PRO A 146 7.55 16.92 -5.79
N TRP A 147 7.42 18.07 -6.46
CA TRP A 147 7.23 19.35 -5.80
C TRP A 147 5.94 19.35 -4.98
N PHE A 148 5.96 20.03 -3.83
CA PHE A 148 4.77 20.32 -3.07
C PHE A 148 4.85 21.74 -2.51
N ASN A 149 3.69 22.30 -2.22
CA ASN A 149 3.55 23.51 -1.44
C ASN A 149 2.48 23.26 -0.39
N ALA A 150 2.86 23.34 0.89
CA ALA A 150 1.94 23.15 2.00
C ALA A 150 1.46 24.52 2.48
N THR A 151 0.15 24.69 2.57
CA THR A 151 -0.45 25.85 3.24
C THR A 151 -0.66 25.51 4.71
N SER A 152 -0.05 26.26 5.60
CA SER A 152 -0.31 26.16 7.04
C SER A 152 -1.46 27.08 7.44
N SER A 153 -2.25 26.67 8.43
CA SER A 153 -3.30 27.52 8.99
C SER A 153 -2.69 28.73 9.71
N SER A 154 -3.31 29.90 9.54
CA SER A 154 -2.95 31.14 10.24
C SER A 154 -3.58 31.25 11.63
N THR A 155 -4.34 30.25 12.06
CA THR A 155 -4.93 30.24 13.41
C THR A 155 -3.85 30.08 14.49
N PRO A 156 -3.97 30.80 15.63
CA PRO A 156 -3.02 30.67 16.72
C PRO A 156 -2.88 29.21 17.18
N ASN A 157 -1.64 28.76 17.36
CA ASN A 157 -1.26 27.39 17.76
C ASN A 157 -1.62 26.27 16.75
N ALA A 158 -1.96 26.60 15.50
CA ALA A 158 -2.11 25.56 14.49
C ALA A 158 -0.76 24.89 14.18
N PRO A 159 -0.72 23.55 14.06
CA PRO A 159 0.45 22.84 13.56
C PRO A 159 0.95 23.44 12.25
N GLN A 160 2.26 23.66 12.16
CA GLN A 160 2.91 24.26 10.99
C GLN A 160 3.76 23.23 10.28
N TRP A 161 3.62 23.15 8.96
CA TRP A 161 4.56 22.39 8.14
C TRP A 161 5.93 23.06 8.18
N LYS A 162 6.93 22.35 8.68
CA LYS A 162 8.33 22.81 8.65
C LYS A 162 9.01 22.33 7.38
N TRP A 163 8.94 23.14 6.34
CA TRP A 163 9.59 22.84 5.06
C TRP A 163 10.09 24.13 4.37
N ASN A 164 11.07 24.00 3.48
CA ASN A 164 11.47 25.04 2.54
C ASN A 164 11.84 24.48 1.16
N ALA A 165 11.67 25.31 0.12
CA ALA A 165 11.89 24.99 -1.29
C ALA A 165 13.24 24.33 -1.63
N ASN A 166 14.28 24.57 -0.83
CA ASN A 166 15.62 24.05 -1.06
C ASN A 166 15.79 22.60 -0.56
N GLN A 167 14.82 22.06 0.19
CA GLN A 167 14.87 20.69 0.70
C GLN A 167 14.54 19.61 -0.35
N GLY A 168 14.38 19.96 -1.62
CA GLY A 168 14.42 18.96 -2.70
C GLY A 168 13.12 18.21 -2.99
N GLY A 169 11.95 18.77 -2.66
CA GLY A 169 10.63 18.15 -2.90
C GLY A 169 10.20 17.22 -1.76
N LEU A 170 9.17 16.39 -1.98
CA LEU A 170 8.63 15.52 -0.91
C LEU A 170 9.68 14.58 -0.31
N CYS A 171 10.53 13.96 -1.14
CA CYS A 171 11.50 12.96 -0.66
C CYS A 171 12.61 13.55 0.23
N GLY A 172 12.94 14.83 0.04
CA GLY A 172 13.96 15.49 0.86
C GLY A 172 13.36 16.24 2.05
N ALA A 173 12.16 16.82 1.89
CA ALA A 173 11.43 17.45 2.98
C ALA A 173 11.04 16.47 4.09
N PHE A 174 10.63 15.26 3.69
CA PHE A 174 10.12 14.23 4.59
C PHE A 174 11.01 12.98 4.59
N LYS A 175 12.34 13.17 4.46
CA LYS A 175 13.28 12.06 4.33
C LYS A 175 13.23 11.12 5.52
N GLU A 176 13.14 11.68 6.73
CA GLU A 176 13.16 10.89 7.98
C GLU A 176 11.85 10.12 8.15
N GLU A 177 10.72 10.75 7.85
CA GLU A 177 9.37 10.17 7.89
C GLU A 177 9.22 9.06 6.85
N ILE A 178 9.66 9.28 5.62
CA ILE A 178 9.67 8.26 4.57
C ILE A 178 10.55 7.08 4.98
N SER A 179 11.75 7.35 5.51
CA SER A 179 12.66 6.29 5.96
C SER A 179 12.07 5.48 7.12
N ALA A 180 11.42 6.14 8.08
CA ALA A 180 10.73 5.51 9.19
C ALA A 180 9.59 4.61 8.70
N ILE A 181 8.74 5.10 7.79
CA ILE A 181 7.63 4.32 7.21
C ILE A 181 8.16 3.11 6.42
N GLN A 182 9.19 3.30 5.59
CA GLN A 182 9.82 2.19 4.86
C GLN A 182 10.39 1.13 5.80
N LYS A 183 11.03 1.55 6.90
CA LYS A 183 11.53 0.64 7.93
C LYS A 183 10.39 -0.12 8.61
N MET A 184 9.31 0.57 9.00
CA MET A 184 8.13 -0.09 9.59
C MET A 184 7.54 -1.15 8.67
N ILE A 185 7.41 -0.85 7.38
CA ILE A 185 6.91 -1.81 6.38
C ILE A 185 7.85 -3.01 6.26
N THR A 186 9.16 -2.76 6.22
CA THR A 186 10.18 -3.82 6.11
C THR A 186 10.16 -4.74 7.34
N ASP A 187 10.14 -4.17 8.54
CA ASP A 187 10.07 -4.93 9.79
C ASP A 187 8.77 -5.75 9.88
N ALA A 188 7.64 -5.17 9.45
CA ALA A 188 6.35 -5.85 9.42
C ALA A 188 6.30 -6.99 8.39
N GLN A 189 6.93 -6.81 7.22
CA GLN A 189 7.06 -7.89 6.23
C GLN A 189 7.87 -9.06 6.80
N GLU A 190 9.00 -8.76 7.44
CA GLU A 190 9.83 -9.79 8.07
C GLU A 190 9.13 -10.49 9.24
N LEU A 191 8.29 -9.77 9.98
CA LEU A 191 7.42 -10.33 11.01
C LEU A 191 6.43 -11.31 10.41
N VAL A 192 5.72 -10.92 9.35
CA VAL A 192 4.69 -11.76 8.71
C VAL A 192 5.32 -13.04 8.16
N ASN A 193 6.53 -12.98 7.61
CA ASN A 193 7.27 -14.15 7.12
C ASN A 193 7.43 -15.25 8.19
N GLN A 194 7.57 -14.88 9.46
CA GLN A 194 7.73 -15.84 10.57
C GLN A 194 6.48 -16.72 10.77
N THR A 195 5.31 -16.30 10.30
CA THR A 195 4.06 -17.09 10.38
C THR A 195 4.22 -18.46 9.74
N SER A 196 4.93 -18.54 8.61
CA SER A 196 5.20 -19.81 7.90
C SER A 196 6.11 -20.75 8.70
N VAL A 197 7.09 -20.20 9.43
CA VAL A 197 8.02 -20.96 10.28
C VAL A 197 7.26 -21.57 11.46
N ILE A 198 6.36 -20.81 12.08
CA ILE A 198 5.51 -21.28 13.18
C ILE A 198 4.60 -22.41 12.71
N ASN A 199 3.91 -22.21 11.58
CA ASN A 199 2.98 -23.22 11.03
C ASN A 199 3.70 -24.50 10.59
N SER A 200 4.94 -24.42 10.10
CA SER A 200 5.70 -25.60 9.67
C SER A 200 6.28 -26.41 10.84
N ASN A 201 6.27 -25.85 12.06
CA ASN A 201 6.85 -26.46 13.26
C ASN A 201 5.80 -26.56 14.39
N GLU A 202 4.63 -27.12 14.09
CA GLU A 202 3.55 -27.27 15.08
C GLU A 202 3.99 -28.04 16.33
N GLN A 203 3.45 -27.64 17.48
CA GLN A 203 3.77 -28.23 18.80
C GLN A 203 2.57 -28.99 19.39
N SER A 204 1.72 -29.54 18.52
CA SER A 204 0.48 -30.23 18.90
C SER A 204 0.71 -31.68 19.37
N THR A 205 1.80 -32.31 18.93
CA THR A 205 2.14 -33.70 19.27
C THR A 205 2.77 -33.79 20.66
N PRO A 206 2.21 -34.60 21.59
CA PRO A 206 2.85 -34.89 22.87
C PRO A 206 4.22 -35.57 22.68
N VAL A 207 5.17 -35.22 23.54
CA VAL A 207 6.52 -35.81 23.52
C VAL A 207 6.70 -36.82 24.66
N GLY A 208 7.56 -37.81 24.45
CA GLY A 208 7.83 -38.87 25.42
C GLY A 208 8.68 -39.98 24.82
N ALA A 209 9.07 -40.95 25.65
CA ALA A 209 9.82 -42.11 25.18
C ALA A 209 8.91 -43.13 24.50
N ASN A 210 9.46 -43.77 23.47
CA ASN A 210 8.83 -44.91 22.81
C ASN A 210 9.12 -46.19 23.62
N ASN A 211 8.15 -47.11 23.66
CA ASN A 211 8.29 -48.46 24.26
C ASN A 211 8.40 -48.52 25.80
N GLY A 212 7.81 -47.56 26.53
CA GLY A 212 7.69 -47.62 27.99
C GLY A 212 8.99 -47.40 28.77
N LYS A 213 10.08 -47.02 28.10
CA LYS A 213 11.32 -46.59 28.75
C LYS A 213 11.18 -45.16 29.31
N PRO A 214 11.98 -44.76 30.31
CA PRO A 214 12.10 -43.35 30.69
C PRO A 214 12.61 -42.51 29.52
N PHE A 215 12.19 -41.24 29.45
CA PHE A 215 12.65 -40.27 28.46
C PHE A 215 14.16 -40.04 28.56
N ASN A 216 14.87 -40.11 27.43
CA ASN A 216 16.28 -39.80 27.32
C ASN A 216 16.51 -38.50 26.51
N PRO A 217 16.90 -37.38 27.14
CA PRO A 217 17.14 -36.11 26.46
C PRO A 217 18.21 -36.17 25.34
N PHE A 218 19.13 -37.14 25.40
CA PHE A 218 20.21 -37.27 24.42
C PHE A 218 19.77 -37.97 23.13
N THR A 219 18.67 -38.73 23.14
CA THR A 219 18.22 -39.53 21.99
C THR A 219 16.78 -39.26 21.56
N ASP A 220 15.92 -38.84 22.48
CA ASP A 220 14.47 -38.78 22.27
C ASP A 220 13.99 -37.34 22.03
N ALA A 221 14.91 -36.40 21.81
CA ALA A 221 14.65 -34.96 21.72
C ALA A 221 14.75 -34.40 20.29
N SER A 222 14.55 -35.21 19.24
CA SER A 222 14.61 -34.73 17.85
C SER A 222 13.57 -33.63 17.54
N PHE A 223 12.45 -33.62 18.26
CA PHE A 223 11.43 -32.56 18.20
C PHE A 223 11.97 -31.18 18.62
N ALA A 224 13.05 -31.13 19.41
CA ALA A 224 13.57 -29.90 19.99
C ALA A 224 14.04 -28.90 18.94
N GLN A 225 14.47 -29.36 17.75
CA GLN A 225 14.88 -28.48 16.66
C GLN A 225 13.68 -27.66 16.13
N GLY A 226 12.54 -28.32 15.89
CA GLY A 226 11.32 -27.66 15.45
C GLY A 226 10.72 -26.79 16.55
N MET A 227 10.73 -27.27 17.79
CA MET A 227 10.31 -26.50 18.97
C MET A 227 11.11 -25.21 19.12
N LEU A 228 12.44 -25.28 18.97
CA LEU A 228 13.33 -24.12 19.03
C LEU A 228 13.06 -23.13 17.88
N ALA A 229 12.92 -23.63 16.64
CA ALA A 229 12.61 -22.78 15.49
C ALA A 229 11.26 -22.06 15.66
N ASN A 230 10.24 -22.75 16.17
CA ASN A 230 8.94 -22.16 16.48
C ASN A 230 9.07 -21.06 17.56
N ALA A 231 9.72 -21.36 18.68
CA ALA A 231 9.90 -20.40 19.78
C ALA A 231 10.70 -19.16 19.35
N GLN A 232 11.77 -19.34 18.57
CA GLN A 232 12.57 -18.25 18.02
C GLN A 232 11.76 -17.38 17.05
N ALA A 233 10.93 -18.00 16.20
CA ALA A 233 10.05 -17.28 15.29
C ALA A 233 9.03 -16.41 16.05
N GLN A 234 8.39 -16.95 17.08
CA GLN A 234 7.46 -16.18 17.94
C GLN A 234 8.16 -15.01 18.64
N ALA A 235 9.33 -15.24 19.24
CA ALA A 235 10.12 -14.19 19.88
C ALA A 235 10.55 -13.10 18.88
N LYS A 236 10.94 -13.49 17.66
CA LYS A 236 11.29 -12.57 16.59
C LYS A 236 10.09 -11.72 16.13
N MET A 237 8.90 -12.30 16.01
CA MET A 237 7.68 -11.55 15.72
C MET A 237 7.40 -10.49 16.79
N LEU A 238 7.51 -10.85 18.07
CA LEU A 238 7.31 -9.90 19.18
C LEU A 238 8.32 -8.75 19.13
N ASN A 239 9.60 -9.05 18.90
CA ASN A 239 10.65 -8.05 18.80
C ASN A 239 10.44 -7.10 17.60
N LEU A 240 10.07 -7.62 16.44
CA LEU A 240 9.79 -6.81 15.25
C LEU A 240 8.54 -5.94 15.45
N ALA A 241 7.48 -6.46 16.07
CA ALA A 241 6.29 -5.68 16.41
C ALA A 241 6.63 -4.50 17.32
N HIS A 242 7.47 -4.76 18.33
CA HIS A 242 7.99 -3.71 19.21
C HIS A 242 8.82 -2.69 18.43
N GLN A 243 9.72 -3.12 17.55
CA GLN A 243 10.54 -2.22 16.72
C GLN A 243 9.71 -1.34 15.79
N VAL A 244 8.65 -1.87 15.18
CA VAL A 244 7.70 -1.08 14.38
C VAL A 244 7.09 0.02 15.25
N GLY A 245 6.63 -0.31 16.46
CA GLY A 245 6.09 0.66 17.41
C GLY A 245 7.09 1.75 17.78
N GLN A 246 8.32 1.38 18.12
CA GLN A 246 9.35 2.34 18.52
C GLN A 246 9.81 3.26 17.38
N THR A 247 9.70 2.81 16.13
CA THR A 247 10.12 3.58 14.95
C THR A 247 9.28 4.85 14.75
N ILE A 248 8.04 4.89 15.23
CA ILE A 248 7.11 6.02 15.05
C ILE A 248 6.55 6.56 16.37
N ASN A 249 7.03 6.07 17.51
CA ASN A 249 6.54 6.53 18.81
C ASN A 249 6.99 7.97 19.07
N PRO A 250 6.08 8.96 19.17
CA PRO A 250 6.44 10.36 19.36
C PRO A 250 7.27 10.64 20.62
N ASP A 251 7.18 9.79 21.64
CA ASP A 251 8.00 9.92 22.86
C ASP A 251 9.51 9.77 22.58
N ASN A 252 9.87 9.11 21.47
CA ASN A 252 11.25 8.87 21.05
C ASN A 252 11.65 9.65 19.80
N LEU A 253 10.73 10.44 19.23
CA LEU A 253 11.02 11.29 18.08
C LEU A 253 11.56 12.64 18.55
N THR A 254 12.43 13.24 17.74
CA THR A 254 13.02 14.55 18.03
C THR A 254 12.97 15.42 16.78
N GLY A 255 12.95 16.74 16.95
CA GLY A 255 13.03 17.67 15.83
C GLY A 255 11.68 18.01 15.20
N ASN A 256 11.53 17.74 13.90
CA ASN A 256 10.39 18.21 13.09
C ASN A 256 9.32 17.14 12.81
N PHE A 257 9.43 15.97 13.46
CA PHE A 257 8.40 14.93 13.46
C PHE A 257 7.08 15.40 14.09
#